data_AF-A0ABD1JM66-F1
#
_entry.id   AF-A0ABD1JM66-F1
#
_cell.length_a   1.000
_cell.length_b   1.000
_cell.length_c   1.000
_cell.angle_alpha   90.00
_cell.angle_beta   90.00
_cell.angle_gamma   90.00
#
_symmetry.space_group_name_H-M   'P 1'
#
loop_
_entity.id
_entity.type
_entity.pdbx_description
1 polymer ?
#
loop_
_entity_poly.entity_id
_entity_poly.type
_entity_poly.pdbx_seq_one_letter_code
_entity_poly.pdbx_strand_id
1 'polypeptide(L)'
;MLRIYCAFHDGLYELMSLVESVFKRQLAPVGQEPSEDFCVKTQKCSQKLLQFLQGRFDILSERMKHHLVGNILSIPPNVLLPDSEPHRRYPKATEELMRVEKSLAELNQAFQAEVCARQALEAELGEQLEVQEHLDGILSWMAELKACSNREGFVHDDFTPVMDTVRHLQDVKTKIVKRSKELDELQ
;
A
#
# COMPACT_ATOMS: atom_id res chain seq x y z
N MET A 1 -28.37 26.30 -17.97
CA MET A 1 -29.11 27.51 -18.42
C MET A 1 -28.83 27.88 -19.86
N LEU A 2 -27.56 28.06 -20.27
CA LEU A 2 -27.21 28.42 -21.65
C LEU A 2 -27.81 27.47 -22.70
N ARG A 3 -27.74 26.15 -22.47
CA ARG A 3 -28.33 25.15 -23.38
C ARG A 3 -29.84 25.34 -23.60
N ILE A 4 -30.58 25.66 -22.54
CA ILE A 4 -32.03 25.90 -22.60
C ILE A 4 -32.30 27.18 -23.41
N TYR A 5 -31.54 28.24 -23.13
CA TYR A 5 -31.63 29.51 -23.85
C TYR A 5 -31.39 29.32 -25.36
N CYS A 6 -30.32 28.63 -25.74
CA CYS A 6 -30.02 28.34 -27.14
C CYS A 6 -31.14 27.55 -27.82
N ALA A 7 -31.64 26.49 -27.17
CA ALA A 7 -32.72 25.68 -27.75
C ALA A 7 -34.01 26.49 -28.01
N PHE A 8 -34.39 27.39 -27.10
CA PHE A 8 -35.54 28.27 -27.31
C PHE A 8 -35.28 29.29 -28.42
N HIS A 9 -34.07 29.83 -28.48
CA HIS A 9 -33.68 30.78 -29.50
C HIS A 9 -33.70 30.11 -30.89
N ASP A 10 -33.10 28.93 -31.03
CA ASP A 10 -33.12 28.16 -32.28
C ASP A 10 -34.57 27.85 -32.71
N GLY A 11 -35.42 27.41 -31.77
CA GLY A 11 -36.84 27.17 -32.05
C GLY A 11 -37.62 28.43 -32.49
N LEU A 12 -37.27 29.62 -31.96
CA LEU A 12 -37.85 30.88 -32.41
C LEU A 12 -37.49 31.17 -33.87
N TYR A 13 -36.23 30.95 -34.26
CA TYR A 13 -35.77 31.16 -35.63
C TYR A 13 -36.43 30.17 -36.61
N GLU A 14 -36.54 28.90 -36.23
CA GLU A 14 -37.23 27.89 -37.02
C GLU A 14 -38.69 28.26 -37.25
N LEU A 15 -39.39 28.67 -36.19
CA LEU A 15 -40.80 29.06 -36.29
C LEU A 15 -40.98 30.31 -37.16
N MET A 16 -40.10 31.31 -37.03
CA MET A 16 -40.15 32.51 -37.87
C MET A 16 -39.88 32.20 -39.34
N SER A 17 -38.92 31.32 -39.63
CA SER A 17 -38.64 30.84 -40.99
C SER A 17 -39.85 30.11 -41.60
N LEU A 18 -40.51 29.25 -40.81
CA LEU A 18 -41.72 28.56 -41.23
C LEU A 18 -42.85 29.55 -41.55
N VAL A 19 -43.12 30.48 -40.64
CA VAL A 19 -44.15 31.51 -40.79
C VAL A 19 -43.91 32.34 -42.05
N GLU A 20 -42.68 32.78 -42.30
CA GLU A 20 -42.32 33.51 -43.51
C GLU A 20 -42.59 32.69 -44.78
N SER A 21 -42.25 31.40 -44.77
CA SER A 21 -42.49 30.50 -45.90
C SER A 21 -43.97 30.26 -46.17
N VAL A 22 -44.81 30.23 -45.12
CA VAL A 22 -46.27 30.09 -45.25
C VAL A 22 -46.88 31.36 -45.80
N PHE A 23 -46.47 32.53 -45.30
CA PHE A 23 -46.93 33.82 -45.82
C PHE A 23 -46.61 33.99 -47.31
N LYS A 24 -45.40 33.64 -47.72
CA LYS A 24 -44.99 33.67 -49.13
C LYS A 24 -45.86 32.78 -50.02
N ARG A 25 -46.26 31.59 -49.53
CA ARG A 25 -47.10 30.65 -50.29
C ARG A 25 -48.59 31.02 -50.32
N GLN A 26 -49.12 31.52 -49.21
CA GLN A 26 -50.56 31.77 -49.04
C GLN A 26 -51.02 33.11 -49.62
N LEU A 27 -50.14 34.12 -49.64
CA LEU A 27 -50.47 35.46 -50.13
C LEU A 27 -50.02 35.71 -51.58
N ALA A 28 -49.25 34.78 -52.18
CA ALA A 28 -48.97 34.82 -53.60
C ALA A 28 -50.25 34.48 -54.40
N PRO A 29 -50.52 35.16 -55.53
CA PRO A 29 -51.63 34.80 -56.42
C PRO A 29 -51.52 33.32 -56.86
N VAL A 30 -52.65 32.60 -56.87
CA VAL A 30 -52.69 31.18 -57.24
C VAL A 30 -52.08 31.00 -58.63
N GLY A 31 -50.92 30.32 -58.69
CA GLY A 31 -50.23 29.98 -59.95
C GLY A 31 -49.15 30.95 -60.42
N GLN A 32 -48.76 31.97 -59.64
CA GLN A 32 -47.64 32.87 -59.95
C GLN A 32 -46.58 32.88 -58.86
N GLU A 33 -45.30 32.95 -59.27
CA GLU A 33 -44.18 33.22 -58.37
C GLU A 33 -44.37 34.59 -57.69
N PRO A 34 -44.13 34.70 -56.37
CA PRO A 34 -44.27 35.96 -55.66
C PRO A 34 -43.30 37.01 -56.22
N SER A 35 -43.83 38.20 -56.52
CA SER A 35 -43.02 39.35 -56.95
C SER A 35 -41.86 39.62 -55.98
N GLU A 36 -40.67 39.97 -56.50
CA GLU A 36 -39.49 40.29 -55.68
C GLU A 36 -39.78 41.35 -54.61
N ASP A 37 -40.57 42.38 -54.95
CA ASP A 37 -40.99 43.43 -54.02
C ASP A 37 -41.83 42.88 -52.85
N PHE A 38 -42.66 41.87 -53.11
CA PHE A 38 -43.47 41.21 -52.09
C PHE A 38 -42.60 40.35 -51.17
N CYS A 39 -41.65 39.61 -51.72
CA CYS A 39 -40.68 38.82 -50.96
C CYS A 39 -39.83 39.68 -50.04
N VAL A 40 -39.31 40.80 -50.53
CA VAL A 40 -38.50 41.74 -49.74
C VAL A 40 -39.32 42.40 -48.62
N LYS A 41 -40.56 42.80 -48.90
CA LYS A 41 -41.47 43.35 -47.88
C LYS A 41 -41.81 42.33 -46.80
N THR A 42 -42.08 41.08 -47.18
CA THR A 42 -42.38 39.99 -46.26
C THR A 42 -41.19 39.65 -45.37
N GLN A 43 -39.99 39.57 -45.94
CA GLN A 43 -38.74 39.34 -45.20
C GLN A 43 -38.47 40.48 -44.20
N LYS A 44 -38.64 41.74 -44.62
CA LYS A 44 -38.45 42.90 -43.74
C LYS A 44 -39.48 42.93 -42.60
N CYS A 45 -40.71 42.51 -42.86
CA CYS A 45 -41.75 42.38 -41.85
C CYS A 45 -41.43 41.26 -40.84
N SER A 46 -41.07 40.08 -41.35
CA SER A 46 -40.63 38.91 -40.58
C SER A 46 -39.44 39.25 -39.66
N GLN A 47 -38.44 39.95 -40.19
CA GLN A 47 -37.27 40.37 -39.42
C GLN A 47 -37.61 41.35 -38.29
N LYS A 48 -38.52 42.31 -38.53
CA LYS A 48 -39.00 43.22 -37.48
C LYS A 48 -39.74 42.48 -36.37
N LEU A 49 -40.58 41.51 -36.73
CA LEU A 49 -41.28 40.68 -35.76
C LEU A 49 -40.31 39.82 -34.95
N LEU A 50 -39.32 39.21 -35.62
CA LEU A 50 -38.27 38.43 -34.96
C LEU A 50 -37.50 39.28 -33.95
N GLN A 51 -37.02 40.48 -34.33
CA GLN A 51 -36.32 41.38 -33.41
C GLN A 51 -37.18 41.76 -32.19
N PHE A 52 -38.46 42.03 -32.40
CA PHE A 52 -39.39 42.32 -31.31
C PHE A 52 -39.53 41.13 -30.36
N LEU A 53 -39.72 39.92 -30.91
CA LEU A 53 -39.87 38.70 -30.12
C LEU A 53 -38.58 38.35 -29.36
N GLN A 54 -37.41 38.55 -29.96
CA GLN A 54 -36.11 38.36 -29.30
C GLN A 54 -35.95 39.25 -28.08
N GLY A 55 -36.20 40.56 -28.21
CA GLY A 55 -36.10 41.47 -27.08
C GLY A 55 -37.05 41.11 -25.93
N ARG A 56 -38.25 40.59 -26.25
CA ARG A 56 -39.19 40.09 -25.23
C ARG A 56 -38.72 38.78 -24.61
N PHE A 57 -38.17 37.88 -25.43
CA PHE A 57 -37.64 36.61 -24.99
C PHE A 57 -36.45 36.80 -24.03
N ASP A 58 -35.54 37.72 -24.31
CA ASP A 58 -34.38 37.99 -23.46
C ASP A 58 -34.81 38.40 -22.05
N ILE A 59 -35.78 39.32 -21.94
CA ILE A 59 -36.33 39.75 -20.64
C ILE A 59 -36.98 38.59 -19.89
N LEU A 60 -37.77 37.76 -20.58
CA LEU A 60 -38.47 36.62 -19.97
C LEU A 60 -37.50 35.51 -19.58
N SER A 61 -36.49 35.24 -20.40
CA SER A 61 -35.50 34.20 -20.17
C SER A 61 -34.61 34.53 -18.98
N GLU A 62 -34.25 35.80 -18.76
CA GLU A 62 -33.48 36.20 -17.59
C GLU A 62 -34.32 36.08 -16.30
N ARG A 63 -35.61 36.45 -16.33
CA ARG A 63 -36.53 36.22 -15.20
C ARG A 63 -36.70 34.73 -14.91
N MET A 64 -36.87 33.92 -15.95
CA MET A 64 -36.97 32.46 -15.83
C MET A 64 -35.69 31.87 -15.24
N LYS A 65 -34.52 32.33 -15.70
CA LYS A 65 -33.22 31.93 -15.17
C LYS A 65 -33.08 32.25 -13.69
N HIS A 66 -33.49 33.45 -13.27
CA HIS A 66 -33.43 33.82 -11.87
C HIS A 66 -34.29 32.89 -11.00
N HIS A 67 -35.52 32.57 -11.44
CA HIS A 67 -36.36 31.61 -10.72
C HIS A 67 -35.82 30.17 -10.73
N LEU A 68 -35.34 29.69 -11.86
CA LEU A 68 -34.79 28.33 -11.97
C LEU A 68 -33.56 28.17 -11.07
N VAL A 69 -32.63 29.12 -11.10
CA VAL A 69 -31.41 29.05 -10.28
C VAL A 69 -31.72 29.30 -8.81
N GLY A 70 -32.56 30.28 -8.50
CA GLY A 70 -32.83 30.69 -7.12
C GLY A 70 -33.75 29.76 -6.35
N ASN A 71 -34.64 29.01 -7.02
CA ASN A 71 -35.66 28.22 -6.34
C ASN A 71 -35.60 26.72 -6.65
N ILE A 72 -35.15 26.31 -7.85
CA ILE A 72 -35.25 24.92 -8.30
C ILE A 72 -33.88 24.24 -8.28
N LEU A 73 -32.86 24.92 -8.82
CA LEU A 73 -31.49 24.41 -8.95
C LEU A 73 -30.58 24.88 -7.80
N SER A 74 -31.16 25.46 -6.75
CA SER A 74 -30.46 25.85 -5.53
C SER A 74 -30.62 24.79 -4.45
N ILE A 75 -29.53 24.44 -3.78
CA ILE A 75 -29.58 23.64 -2.56
C ILE A 75 -29.82 24.61 -1.38
N PRO A 76 -30.88 24.44 -0.58
CA PRO A 76 -31.10 25.28 0.59
C PRO A 76 -29.93 25.17 1.58
N PRO A 77 -29.51 26.27 2.24
CA PRO A 77 -28.35 26.25 3.13
C PRO A 77 -28.54 25.34 4.36
N ASN A 78 -29.78 25.02 4.69
CA ASN A 78 -30.14 24.16 5.83
C ASN A 78 -30.23 22.67 5.45
N VAL A 79 -30.02 22.32 4.18
CA VAL A 79 -30.12 20.94 3.69
C VAL A 79 -28.71 20.45 3.37
N LEU A 80 -28.34 19.37 4.06
CA LEU A 80 -27.12 18.64 3.78
C LEU A 80 -27.41 17.56 2.74
N LEU A 81 -26.59 17.49 1.69
CA LEU A 81 -26.69 16.38 0.73
C LEU A 81 -26.25 15.07 1.41
N PRO A 82 -26.77 13.91 0.99
CA PRO A 82 -26.36 12.61 1.51
C PRO A 82 -24.84 12.39 1.46
N ASP A 83 -24.19 12.87 0.39
CA ASP A 83 -22.73 12.77 0.21
C ASP A 83 -21.95 13.61 1.24
N SER A 84 -22.60 14.61 1.83
CA SER A 84 -22.03 15.50 2.85
C SER A 84 -22.31 15.03 4.28
N GLU A 85 -23.13 13.99 4.48
CA GLU A 85 -23.45 13.39 5.78
C GLU A 85 -22.19 12.98 6.61
N PRO A 86 -21.12 12.41 6.01
CA PRO A 86 -19.90 12.09 6.74
C PRO A 86 -19.22 13.32 7.37
N HIS A 87 -19.28 14.47 6.69
CA HIS A 87 -18.68 15.72 7.16
C HIS A 87 -19.41 16.28 8.40
N ARG A 88 -20.72 16.01 8.53
CA ARG A 88 -21.50 16.36 9.73
C ARG A 88 -21.21 15.42 10.89
N ARG A 89 -21.02 14.12 10.61
CA ARG A 89 -20.75 13.11 11.64
C ARG A 89 -19.35 13.23 12.22
N TYR A 90 -18.38 13.66 11.41
CA TYR A 90 -17.00 13.79 11.81
C TYR A 90 -16.47 15.21 11.53
N PRO A 91 -16.97 16.23 12.27
CA PRO A 91 -16.55 17.62 12.05
C PRO A 91 -15.09 17.87 12.45
N LYS A 92 -14.54 17.02 13.33
CA LYS A 92 -13.13 17.02 13.73
C LYS A 92 -12.30 15.95 13.01
N ALA A 93 -12.74 15.51 11.82
CA ALA A 93 -12.07 14.46 11.07
C ALA A 93 -10.58 14.74 10.87
N THR A 94 -10.14 15.99 10.79
CA THR A 94 -8.73 16.33 10.59
C THR A 94 -7.83 15.96 11.77
N GLU A 95 -8.21 16.28 13.01
CA GLU A 95 -7.41 15.94 14.20
C GLU A 95 -7.38 14.42 14.43
N GLU A 96 -8.53 13.78 14.23
CA GLU A 96 -8.69 12.33 14.34
C GLU A 96 -7.92 11.60 13.24
N LEU A 97 -7.93 12.11 12.01
CA LEU A 97 -7.15 11.58 10.90
C LEU A 97 -5.65 11.70 11.18
N MET A 98 -5.18 12.86 11.64
CA MET A 98 -3.77 13.05 12.01
C MET A 98 -3.35 12.09 13.14
N ARG A 99 -4.22 11.84 14.12
CA ARG A 99 -3.96 10.86 15.18
C ARG A 99 -3.85 9.44 14.64
N VAL A 100 -4.75 9.05 13.75
CA VAL A 100 -4.73 7.72 13.11
C VAL A 100 -3.50 7.56 12.23
N GLU A 101 -3.15 8.56 11.43
CA GLU A 101 -1.95 8.56 10.59
C GLU A 101 -0.67 8.43 11.44
N LYS A 102 -0.59 9.16 12.56
CA LYS A 102 0.52 9.02 13.51
C LYS A 102 0.59 7.61 14.10
N SER A 103 -0.54 7.07 14.57
CA SER A 103 -0.60 5.72 15.13
C SER A 103 -0.22 4.65 14.10
N LEU A 104 -0.59 4.84 12.83
CA LEU A 104 -0.22 3.94 11.74
C LEU A 104 1.29 3.98 11.47
N ALA A 105 1.90 5.17 11.48
CA ALA A 105 3.34 5.33 11.31
C ALA A 105 4.13 4.65 12.45
N GLU A 106 3.70 4.87 13.70
CA GLU A 106 4.30 4.22 14.88
C GLU A 106 4.18 2.69 14.81
N LEU A 107 3.00 2.19 14.43
CA LEU A 107 2.78 0.75 14.30
C LEU A 107 3.63 0.14 13.18
N ASN A 108 3.76 0.81 12.05
CA ASN A 108 4.59 0.34 10.95
C ASN A 108 6.08 0.31 11.33
N GLN A 109 6.55 1.30 12.09
CA GLN A 109 7.92 1.31 12.61
C GLN A 109 8.16 0.15 13.58
N ALA A 110 7.24 -0.08 14.52
CA ALA A 110 7.31 -1.21 15.44
C ALA A 110 7.32 -2.55 14.70
N PHE A 111 6.44 -2.71 13.70
CA PHE A 111 6.39 -3.91 12.87
C PHE A 111 7.72 -4.16 12.15
N GLN A 112 8.35 -3.13 11.58
CA GLN A 112 9.65 -3.27 10.93
C GLN A 112 10.74 -3.71 11.92
N ALA A 113 10.76 -3.13 13.13
CA ALA A 113 11.68 -3.52 14.18
C ALA A 113 11.49 -4.99 14.60
N GLU A 114 10.24 -5.44 14.74
CA GLU A 114 9.91 -6.85 15.04
C GLU A 114 10.35 -7.80 13.92
N VAL A 115 10.19 -7.40 12.65
CA VAL A 115 10.68 -8.20 11.52
C VAL A 115 12.20 -8.35 11.57
N CYS A 116 12.94 -7.27 11.87
CA CYS A 116 14.39 -7.31 12.03
C CYS A 116 14.80 -8.16 13.25
N ALA A 117 14.11 -8.03 14.38
CA ALA A 117 14.36 -8.84 15.57
C ALA A 117 14.16 -10.34 15.29
N ARG A 118 13.09 -10.71 14.58
CA ARG A 118 12.85 -12.09 14.15
C ARG A 118 13.99 -12.62 13.27
N GLN A 119 14.46 -11.83 12.31
CA GLN A 119 15.58 -12.23 11.45
C GLN A 119 16.87 -12.44 12.25
N ALA A 120 17.14 -11.58 13.24
CA ALA A 120 18.29 -11.73 14.12
C ALA A 120 18.19 -13.02 14.97
N LEU A 121 17.01 -13.32 15.50
CA LEU A 121 16.77 -14.56 16.26
C LEU A 121 16.89 -15.82 15.38
N GLU A 122 16.42 -15.77 14.13
CA GLU A 122 16.58 -16.85 13.17
C GLU A 122 18.07 -17.11 12.84
N ALA A 123 18.87 -16.04 12.73
CA ALA A 123 20.31 -16.15 12.53
C ALA A 123 21.02 -16.74 13.76
N GLU A 124 20.69 -16.25 14.96
CA GLU A 124 21.26 -16.76 16.22
C GLU A 124 20.93 -18.25 16.43
N LEU A 125 19.71 -18.67 16.10
CA LEU A 125 19.33 -20.08 16.16
C LEU A 125 20.17 -20.94 15.20
N GLY A 126 20.47 -20.43 14.01
CA GLY A 126 21.36 -21.10 13.05
C GLY A 126 22.77 -21.30 13.62
N GLU A 127 23.34 -20.26 14.23
CA GLU A 127 24.66 -20.34 14.89
C GLU A 127 24.67 -21.34 16.06
N GLN A 128 23.60 -21.36 16.87
CA GLN A 128 23.47 -22.31 17.97
C GLN A 128 23.42 -23.77 17.49
N LEU A 129 22.72 -24.04 16.39
CA LEU A 129 22.68 -25.38 15.79
C LEU A 129 24.05 -25.82 15.28
N GLU A 130 24.80 -24.93 14.62
CA GLU A 130 26.16 -25.23 14.14
C GLU A 130 27.11 -25.58 15.30
N VAL A 131 27.06 -24.78 16.38
CA VAL A 131 27.85 -25.05 17.59
C VAL A 131 27.44 -26.37 18.25
N GLN A 132 26.14 -26.67 18.27
CA GLN A 132 25.63 -27.93 18.81
C GLN A 132 26.17 -29.13 18.01
N GLU A 133 26.08 -29.10 16.68
CA GLU A 133 26.64 -30.16 15.82
C GLU A 133 28.13 -30.35 16.05
N HIS A 134 28.88 -29.26 16.22
CA HIS A 134 30.31 -29.33 16.52
C HIS A 134 30.60 -29.99 17.87
N LEU A 135 29.86 -29.63 18.92
CA LEU A 135 29.99 -30.23 20.24
C LEU A 135 29.62 -31.71 20.25
N ASP A 136 28.54 -32.09 19.56
CA ASP A 136 28.12 -33.48 19.41
C ASP A 136 29.20 -34.30 18.67
N GLY A 137 29.84 -33.72 17.67
CA GLY A 137 31.02 -34.29 17.00
C GLY A 137 32.18 -34.55 17.98
N ILE A 138 32.53 -33.56 18.81
CA ILE A 138 33.59 -33.70 19.83
C ILE A 138 33.22 -34.77 20.86
N LEU A 139 31.97 -34.83 21.32
CA LEU A 139 31.49 -35.85 22.24
C LEU A 139 31.59 -37.26 21.62
N SER A 140 31.22 -37.41 20.35
CA SER A 140 31.39 -38.68 19.62
C SER A 140 32.86 -39.08 19.55
N TRP A 141 33.74 -38.15 19.19
CA TRP A 141 35.19 -38.41 19.12
C TRP A 141 35.77 -38.83 20.47
N MET A 142 35.36 -38.17 21.57
CA MET A 142 35.78 -38.56 22.91
C MET A 142 35.26 -39.94 23.31
N ALA A 143 34.03 -40.28 22.93
CA ALA A 143 33.45 -41.59 23.17
C ALA A 143 34.20 -42.69 22.40
N GLU A 144 34.55 -42.43 21.13
CA GLU A 144 35.37 -43.33 20.32
C GLU A 144 36.77 -43.51 20.90
N LEU A 145 37.44 -42.42 21.29
CA LEU A 145 38.76 -42.48 21.93
C LEU A 145 38.72 -43.33 23.21
N LYS A 146 37.69 -43.12 24.04
CA LYS A 146 37.48 -43.93 25.25
C LYS A 146 37.20 -45.40 24.91
N ALA A 147 36.44 -45.67 23.85
CA ALA A 147 36.18 -47.04 23.40
C ALA A 147 37.44 -47.73 22.87
N CYS A 148 38.30 -47.03 22.11
CA CYS A 148 39.59 -47.52 21.65
C CYS A 148 40.54 -47.79 22.83
N SER A 149 40.65 -46.84 23.76
CA SER A 149 41.42 -46.99 25.01
C SER A 149 40.97 -48.21 25.82
N ASN A 150 39.66 -48.46 25.93
CA ASN A 150 39.12 -49.65 26.59
C ASN A 150 39.39 -50.96 25.82
N ARG A 151 39.50 -50.93 24.49
CA ARG A 151 39.80 -52.10 23.65
C ARG A 151 41.29 -52.45 23.65
N GLU A 152 42.14 -51.44 23.60
CA GLU A 152 43.61 -51.57 23.58
C GLU A 152 44.20 -51.68 24.99
N GLY A 153 43.37 -51.56 26.03
CA GLY A 153 43.77 -51.74 27.43
C GLY A 153 44.74 -50.67 27.90
N PHE A 154 44.51 -49.42 27.49
CA PHE A 154 45.43 -48.31 27.73
C PHE A 154 44.72 -47.13 28.38
N VAL A 155 44.69 -47.10 29.70
CA VAL A 155 44.10 -46.04 30.54
C VAL A 155 45.14 -45.54 31.56
N HIS A 156 44.91 -44.35 32.12
CA HIS A 156 45.72 -43.77 33.21
C HIS A 156 45.93 -44.75 34.40
N ASP A 157 44.97 -45.64 34.67
CA ASP A 157 45.08 -46.65 35.72
C ASP A 157 46.08 -47.76 35.40
N ASP A 158 46.44 -47.97 34.12
CA ASP A 158 47.45 -48.93 33.69
C ASP A 158 48.89 -48.41 33.89
N PHE A 159 49.09 -47.10 34.01
CA PHE A 159 50.41 -46.52 34.26
C PHE A 159 50.87 -46.64 35.72
N THR A 160 49.94 -46.67 36.67
CA THR A 160 50.24 -46.80 38.11
C THR A 160 50.96 -48.12 38.46
N PRO A 161 50.47 -49.31 38.06
CA PRO A 161 51.17 -50.57 38.33
C PRO A 161 52.51 -50.66 37.57
N VAL A 162 52.62 -50.06 36.38
CA VAL A 162 53.90 -49.96 35.66
C VAL A 162 54.89 -49.09 36.43
N MET A 163 54.47 -47.94 36.96
CA MET A 163 55.33 -47.10 37.79
C MET A 163 55.73 -47.80 39.09
N ASP A 164 54.83 -48.55 39.72
CA ASP A 164 55.13 -49.29 40.96
C ASP A 164 56.10 -50.45 40.72
N THR A 165 55.94 -51.19 39.62
CA THR A 165 56.89 -52.24 39.22
C THR A 165 58.26 -51.66 38.87
N VAL A 166 58.32 -50.52 38.18
CA VAL A 166 59.58 -49.80 37.92
C VAL A 166 60.25 -49.36 39.22
N ARG A 167 59.48 -48.84 40.17
CA ARG A 167 59.97 -48.42 41.49
C ARG A 167 60.47 -49.62 42.30
N HIS A 168 59.76 -50.75 42.26
CA HIS A 168 60.20 -52.00 42.89
C HIS A 168 61.47 -52.55 42.25
N LEU A 169 61.57 -52.54 40.92
CA LEU A 169 62.78 -52.94 40.18
C LEU A 169 63.98 -52.07 40.54
N GLN A 170 63.81 -50.76 40.71
CA GLN A 170 64.86 -49.88 41.22
C GLN A 170 65.31 -50.25 42.64
N ASP A 171 64.37 -50.59 43.52
CA ASP A 171 64.66 -50.99 44.90
C ASP A 171 65.38 -52.36 44.95
N VAL A 172 64.98 -53.31 44.10
CA VAL A 172 65.68 -54.60 43.94
C VAL A 172 67.08 -54.39 43.35
N LYS A 173 67.23 -53.57 42.32
CA LYS A 173 68.54 -53.23 41.73
C LYS A 173 69.49 -52.64 42.77
N THR A 174 69.01 -51.70 43.59
CA THR A 174 69.84 -51.08 44.64
C THR A 174 70.22 -52.09 45.73
N LYS A 175 69.32 -53.01 46.10
CA LYS A 175 69.63 -54.12 47.02
C LYS A 175 70.65 -55.12 46.44
N ILE A 176 70.55 -55.46 45.16
CA ILE A 176 71.53 -56.32 44.48
C ILE A 176 72.90 -55.64 44.43
N VAL A 177 72.95 -54.34 44.11
CA VAL A 177 74.21 -53.58 44.11
C VAL A 177 74.83 -53.51 45.51
N LYS A 178 74.02 -53.35 46.57
CA LYS A 178 74.51 -53.38 47.95
C LYS A 178 75.05 -54.76 48.34
N ARG A 179 74.30 -55.84 48.05
CA ARG A 179 74.75 -57.20 48.34
C ARG A 179 75.97 -57.63 47.54
N SER A 180 76.09 -57.18 46.28
CA SER A 180 77.29 -57.40 45.47
C SER A 180 78.51 -56.74 46.09
N LYS A 181 78.37 -55.52 46.62
CA LYS A 181 79.45 -54.84 47.35
C LYS A 181 79.81 -55.53 48.67
N GLU A 182 78.82 -56.01 49.41
CA GLU A 182 79.04 -56.78 50.64
C GLU A 182 79.70 -58.15 50.37
N LEU A 183 79.45 -58.76 49.21
CA LEU A 183 80.13 -59.99 48.76
C LEU A 183 81.56 -59.72 48.26
N ASP A 184 81.80 -58.56 47.65
CA ASP A 184 83.16 -58.12 47.27
C ASP A 184 84.00 -57.67 48.48
N GLU A 185 83.38 -57.34 49.63
CA GLU A 185 84.05 -57.01 50.90
C GLU A 185 84.33 -58.23 51.79
N LEU A 186 83.85 -59.43 51.42
CA LEU A 186 84.08 -60.70 52.10
C LEU A 186 85.01 -61.66 51.32
N GLN A 187 85.69 -61.18 50.28
CA GLN A 187 86.86 -61.82 49.65
C GLN A 187 88.14 -61.05 49.97
#